data_AF-A0A420W7R2-F1
#
_entry.id   AF-A0A420W7R2-F1
#
_cell.length_a   1.000
_cell.length_b   1.000
_cell.length_c   1.000
_cell.angle_alpha   90.00
_cell.angle_beta   90.00
_cell.angle_gamma   90.00
#
_symmetry.space_group_name_H-M   'P 1'
#
loop_
_entity.id
_entity.type
_entity.pdbx_description
1 polymer ?
#
loop_
_entity_poly.entity_id
_entity_poly.type
_entity_poly.pdbx_seq_one_letter_code
_entity_poly.pdbx_strand_id
1 'polypeptide(L)'
;MKKLIILSLFPLLTSFTMCGHRGAPKPPLTYNPSVPEVHPPVQEFKSPLIWWERVETFEDRRKIPQTEKIKYRVIIDFGKREVETEENYFKDKPIEPKEKRCYSIVAVYGKNKSKKSEPLCIVGREPIEEVPRVIKTLEGDGLIKIEIAPHKNFKVEVFKNQKEPYVKPYRILDEGSTEFIDKEVENGKSYTYLLRFSKGKLKGRFAEPITLTPKDTLPPEPPGNPLLIKGEKCLLVWEPSPSKDTVAYLIETDKRKFKTSGIYFTLTECPKEVELFAVDKAGNLSRPVKPEVIDEEGSGSNGK
;
A
#
# COMPACT_ATOMS: atom_id res chain seq x y z
N MET A 1 36.22 -54.96 -64.92
CA MET A 1 34.99 -55.22 -65.70
C MET A 1 33.79 -54.85 -64.85
N LYS A 2 32.91 -54.01 -65.41
CA LYS A 2 31.72 -53.42 -64.77
C LYS A 2 30.73 -54.47 -64.30
N LYS A 3 30.15 -54.30 -63.10
CA LYS A 3 28.74 -54.65 -62.85
C LYS A 3 28.10 -53.58 -61.96
N LEU A 4 27.27 -52.77 -62.61
CA LEU A 4 26.23 -51.92 -62.03
C LEU A 4 25.20 -52.82 -61.33
N ILE A 5 24.87 -52.53 -60.07
CA ILE A 5 23.63 -53.01 -59.43
C ILE A 5 22.80 -51.77 -59.16
N ILE A 6 21.69 -51.67 -59.90
CA ILE A 6 20.67 -50.64 -59.83
C ILE A 6 19.82 -50.95 -58.60
N LEU A 7 19.92 -50.12 -57.56
CA LEU A 7 19.02 -50.16 -56.40
C LEU A 7 17.81 -49.28 -56.71
N SER A 8 16.69 -49.92 -57.05
CA SER A 8 15.39 -49.25 -57.22
C SER A 8 14.86 -48.78 -55.87
N LEU A 9 14.91 -47.47 -55.62
CA LEU A 9 14.28 -46.83 -54.46
C LEU A 9 12.77 -46.66 -54.75
N PHE A 10 11.94 -47.52 -54.17
CA PHE A 10 10.49 -47.37 -54.13
C PHE A 10 10.14 -46.41 -52.98
N PRO A 11 9.46 -45.27 -53.20
CA PRO A 11 8.99 -44.45 -52.10
C PRO A 11 7.78 -45.14 -51.46
N LEU A 12 7.94 -45.68 -50.25
CA LEU A 12 6.82 -46.05 -49.39
C LEU A 12 6.04 -44.77 -49.03
N LEU A 13 4.93 -44.53 -49.73
CA LEU A 13 3.88 -43.64 -49.28
C LEU A 13 3.19 -44.29 -48.08
N THR A 14 3.69 -44.03 -46.87
CA THR A 14 2.98 -44.34 -45.63
C THR A 14 1.79 -43.40 -45.53
N SER A 15 0.63 -43.92 -45.92
CA SER A 15 -0.66 -43.28 -45.66
C SER A 15 -0.93 -43.35 -44.16
N PHE A 16 -0.56 -42.31 -43.41
CA PHE A 16 -1.06 -42.13 -42.05
C PHE A 16 -2.54 -41.80 -42.15
N THR A 17 -3.38 -42.81 -41.99
CA THR A 17 -4.77 -42.61 -41.58
C THR A 17 -4.72 -41.98 -40.20
N MET A 18 -4.74 -40.64 -40.13
CA MET A 18 -5.03 -39.94 -38.88
C MET A 18 -6.47 -40.24 -38.51
N CYS A 19 -6.68 -41.39 -37.86
CA CYS A 19 -7.82 -41.61 -37.00
C CYS A 19 -7.70 -40.59 -35.87
N GLY A 20 -8.25 -39.40 -36.09
CA GLY A 20 -8.31 -38.35 -35.09
C GLY A 20 -9.02 -38.93 -33.88
N HIS A 21 -8.24 -39.20 -32.82
CA HIS A 21 -8.79 -39.54 -31.52
C HIS A 21 -9.69 -38.36 -31.12
N ARG A 22 -11.01 -38.52 -31.29
CA ARG A 22 -11.98 -37.58 -30.75
C ARG A 22 -11.72 -37.61 -29.25
N GLY A 23 -11.04 -36.59 -28.74
CA GLY A 23 -10.84 -36.42 -27.32
C GLY A 23 -12.17 -36.56 -26.61
N ALA A 24 -12.15 -37.10 -25.40
CA ALA A 24 -13.36 -37.31 -24.62
C ALA A 24 -14.26 -36.05 -24.69
N PRO A 25 -15.58 -36.21 -24.90
CA PRO A 25 -16.47 -35.07 -24.96
C PRO A 25 -16.26 -34.21 -23.72
N LYS A 26 -16.11 -32.90 -23.92
CA LYS A 26 -15.94 -31.97 -22.80
C LYS A 26 -17.12 -32.14 -21.83
N PRO A 27 -16.88 -32.06 -20.52
CA PRO A 27 -17.96 -32.12 -19.54
C PRO A 27 -19.03 -31.08 -19.87
N PRO A 28 -20.31 -31.37 -19.58
CA PRO A 28 -21.39 -30.45 -19.86
C PRO A 28 -21.15 -29.11 -19.16
N LEU A 29 -21.55 -28.04 -19.84
CA LEU A 29 -21.47 -26.69 -19.27
C LEU A 29 -22.36 -26.62 -18.03
N THR A 30 -21.82 -26.07 -16.95
CA THR A 30 -22.55 -25.80 -15.71
C THR A 30 -22.66 -24.30 -15.48
N TYR A 31 -23.81 -23.87 -14.98
CA TYR A 31 -24.04 -22.47 -14.57
C TYR A 31 -24.04 -22.33 -13.04
N ASN A 32 -23.74 -23.41 -12.32
CA ASN A 32 -23.53 -23.36 -10.88
C ASN A 32 -22.20 -22.66 -10.59
N PRO A 33 -22.18 -21.66 -9.71
CA PRO A 33 -20.93 -21.08 -9.21
C PRO A 33 -20.05 -22.15 -8.57
N SER A 34 -18.74 -21.96 -8.64
CA SER A 34 -17.78 -22.74 -7.87
C SER A 34 -18.07 -22.64 -6.37
N VAL A 35 -17.68 -23.67 -5.63
CA VAL A 35 -17.81 -23.69 -4.17
C VAL A 35 -16.93 -22.58 -3.57
N PRO A 36 -17.46 -21.72 -2.68
CA PRO A 36 -16.66 -20.70 -2.01
C PRO A 36 -15.49 -21.29 -1.23
N GLU A 37 -14.31 -20.71 -1.37
CA GLU A 37 -13.15 -21.04 -0.56
C GLU A 37 -13.20 -20.23 0.74
N VAL A 38 -13.55 -20.90 1.84
CA VAL A 38 -13.80 -20.26 3.14
C VAL A 38 -12.57 -20.36 4.03
N HIS A 39 -12.19 -19.24 4.63
CA HIS A 39 -11.07 -19.17 5.55
C HIS A 39 -11.48 -19.58 6.97
N PRO A 40 -10.53 -20.03 7.81
CA PRO A 40 -10.81 -20.36 9.19
C PRO A 40 -11.43 -19.17 9.95
N PRO A 41 -12.58 -19.36 10.63
CA PRO A 41 -13.25 -18.27 11.34
C PRO A 41 -12.40 -17.74 12.48
N VAL A 42 -12.53 -16.46 12.76
CA VAL A 42 -11.94 -15.78 13.93
C VAL A 42 -13.04 -15.26 14.84
N GLN A 43 -12.72 -15.07 16.11
CA GLN A 43 -13.61 -14.37 17.04
C GLN A 43 -13.11 -12.93 17.16
N GLU A 44 -13.88 -12.00 16.61
CA GLU A 44 -13.66 -10.56 16.77
C GLU A 44 -14.45 -10.04 17.97
N PHE A 45 -13.72 -9.79 19.05
CA PHE A 45 -14.23 -9.51 20.38
C PHE A 45 -15.18 -10.61 20.85
N LYS A 46 -16.50 -10.38 20.76
CA LYS A 46 -17.55 -11.36 21.11
C LYS A 46 -18.18 -12.04 19.90
N SER A 47 -17.88 -11.59 18.68
CA SER A 47 -18.59 -11.99 17.47
C SER A 47 -17.71 -12.84 16.56
N PRO A 48 -18.18 -13.99 16.06
CA PRO A 48 -17.51 -14.70 14.99
C PRO A 48 -17.47 -13.87 13.70
N LEU A 49 -16.31 -13.83 13.06
CA LEU A 49 -16.11 -13.27 11.73
C LEU A 49 -15.65 -14.39 10.79
N ILE A 50 -16.40 -14.57 9.71
CA ILE A 50 -16.18 -15.58 8.68
C ILE A 50 -15.99 -14.84 7.37
N TRP A 51 -15.01 -15.25 6.56
CA TRP A 51 -14.79 -14.65 5.25
C TRP A 51 -14.33 -15.70 4.25
N TRP A 52 -14.50 -15.39 2.97
CA TRP A 52 -14.18 -16.26 1.86
C TRP A 52 -13.69 -15.45 0.67
N GLU A 53 -13.05 -16.13 -0.27
CA GLU A 53 -12.67 -15.53 -1.55
C GLU A 53 -13.90 -15.26 -2.41
N ARG A 54 -13.88 -14.14 -3.15
CA ARG A 54 -14.96 -13.88 -4.11
C ARG A 54 -14.95 -14.97 -5.18
N VAL A 55 -16.14 -15.47 -5.50
CA VAL A 55 -16.29 -16.56 -6.48
C VAL A 55 -16.29 -15.91 -7.86
N GLU A 56 -15.32 -16.28 -8.68
CA GLU A 56 -15.16 -15.71 -10.02
C GLU A 56 -15.46 -16.71 -11.15
N THR A 57 -15.70 -17.97 -10.80
CA THR A 57 -15.84 -19.07 -11.77
C THR A 57 -17.05 -19.94 -11.49
N PHE A 58 -17.58 -20.56 -12.54
CA PHE A 58 -18.50 -21.69 -12.46
C PHE A 58 -17.73 -22.97 -12.11
N GLU A 59 -18.42 -24.03 -11.70
CA GLU A 59 -17.79 -25.33 -11.34
C GLU A 59 -16.91 -25.92 -12.48
N ASP A 60 -17.19 -25.57 -13.73
CA ASP A 60 -16.39 -25.97 -14.90
C ASP A 60 -15.18 -25.05 -15.20
N ARG A 61 -14.85 -24.15 -14.26
CA ARG A 61 -13.76 -23.15 -14.30
C ARG A 61 -13.92 -22.01 -15.31
N ARG A 62 -15.06 -21.92 -16.01
CA ARG A 62 -15.34 -20.72 -16.82
C ARG A 62 -15.61 -19.52 -15.92
N LYS A 63 -15.19 -18.33 -16.36
CA LYS A 63 -15.46 -17.09 -15.62
C LYS A 63 -16.96 -16.78 -15.58
N ILE A 64 -17.43 -16.32 -14.42
CA ILE A 64 -18.79 -15.81 -14.26
C ILE A 64 -18.83 -14.39 -14.83
N PRO A 65 -19.74 -14.09 -15.78
CA PRO A 65 -19.98 -12.71 -16.17
C PRO A 65 -20.66 -11.97 -15.01
N GLN A 66 -20.34 -10.69 -14.80
CA GLN A 66 -20.99 -9.86 -13.78
C GLN A 66 -20.88 -10.44 -12.36
N THR A 67 -19.64 -10.64 -11.88
CA THR A 67 -19.35 -11.23 -10.57
C THR A 67 -19.98 -10.44 -9.41
N GLU A 68 -20.28 -9.16 -9.61
CA GLU A 68 -21.02 -8.32 -8.66
C GLU A 68 -22.45 -8.79 -8.38
N LYS A 69 -23.05 -9.62 -9.26
CA LYS A 69 -24.39 -10.18 -9.05
C LYS A 69 -24.40 -11.42 -8.16
N ILE A 70 -23.23 -11.91 -7.77
CA ILE A 70 -23.12 -13.08 -6.90
C ILE A 70 -23.50 -12.68 -5.48
N LYS A 71 -24.45 -13.42 -4.92
CA LYS A 71 -24.81 -13.35 -3.51
C LYS A 71 -24.32 -14.59 -2.80
N TYR A 72 -24.20 -14.51 -1.49
CA TYR A 72 -23.81 -15.62 -0.65
C TYR A 72 -24.91 -15.92 0.35
N ARG A 73 -25.08 -17.22 0.60
CA ARG A 73 -25.93 -17.72 1.67
C ARG A 73 -25.06 -18.38 2.70
N VAL A 74 -25.08 -17.82 3.90
CA VAL A 74 -24.38 -18.32 5.08
C VAL A 74 -25.33 -19.23 5.82
N ILE A 75 -24.97 -20.51 5.92
CA ILE A 75 -25.72 -21.55 6.62
C ILE A 75 -25.06 -21.77 7.97
N ILE A 76 -25.80 -21.51 9.04
CA ILE A 76 -25.30 -21.58 10.42
C ILE A 76 -25.88 -22.81 11.13
N ASP A 77 -25.02 -23.50 11.87
CA ASP A 77 -25.31 -24.70 12.66
C ASP A 77 -26.11 -25.75 11.87
N PHE A 78 -25.59 -26.07 10.69
CA PHE A 78 -26.15 -27.08 9.79
C PHE A 78 -27.59 -26.77 9.32
N GLY A 79 -27.95 -25.48 9.23
CA GLY A 79 -29.23 -25.03 8.66
C GLY A 79 -30.26 -24.58 9.68
N LYS A 80 -29.89 -24.45 10.96
CA LYS A 80 -30.77 -23.85 11.98
C LYS A 80 -31.07 -22.38 11.69
N ARG A 81 -30.13 -21.68 11.04
CA ARG A 81 -30.30 -20.31 10.55
C ARG A 81 -29.59 -20.13 9.22
N GLU A 82 -30.19 -19.36 8.33
CA GLU A 82 -29.59 -18.95 7.07
C GLU A 82 -29.63 -17.43 6.97
N VAL A 83 -28.57 -16.84 6.44
CA VAL A 83 -28.46 -15.40 6.19
C VAL A 83 -27.93 -15.19 4.78
N GLU A 84 -28.52 -14.27 4.03
CA GLU A 84 -28.01 -13.87 2.71
C GLU A 84 -27.21 -12.57 2.81
N THR A 85 -26.12 -12.47 2.06
CA THR A 85 -25.24 -11.29 2.00
C THR A 85 -24.62 -11.16 0.61
N GLU A 86 -24.30 -9.94 0.21
CA GLU A 86 -23.54 -9.64 -1.02
C GLU A 86 -22.04 -9.47 -0.73
N GLU A 87 -21.69 -9.39 0.55
CA GLU A 87 -20.32 -9.31 1.03
C GLU A 87 -19.65 -10.67 0.98
N ASN A 88 -18.32 -10.69 0.87
CA ASN A 88 -17.52 -11.92 0.97
C ASN A 88 -17.10 -12.23 2.41
N TYR A 89 -17.83 -11.68 3.37
CA TYR A 89 -17.67 -11.95 4.79
C TYR A 89 -19.04 -11.88 5.49
N PHE A 90 -19.07 -12.45 6.69
CA PHE A 90 -20.21 -12.41 7.58
C PHE A 90 -19.73 -12.30 9.02
N LYS A 91 -20.20 -11.25 9.70
CA LYS A 91 -20.02 -11.04 11.14
C LYS A 91 -21.29 -11.49 11.85
N ASP A 92 -21.19 -12.58 12.58
CA ASP A 92 -22.34 -13.16 13.24
C ASP A 92 -22.63 -12.49 14.59
N LYS A 93 -23.80 -12.78 15.17
CA LYS A 93 -24.15 -12.39 16.53
C LYS A 93 -23.12 -12.89 17.55
N PRO A 94 -23.02 -12.25 18.73
CA PRO A 94 -22.14 -12.71 19.80
C PRO A 94 -22.21 -14.22 20.07
N ILE A 95 -21.06 -14.81 20.38
CA ILE A 95 -20.90 -16.21 20.76
C ILE A 95 -20.44 -16.27 22.22
N GLU A 96 -21.12 -17.09 23.01
CA GLU A 96 -20.76 -17.26 24.42
C GLU A 96 -19.52 -18.15 24.57
N PRO A 97 -18.73 -17.99 25.64
CA PRO A 97 -17.61 -18.88 25.92
C PRO A 97 -18.05 -20.36 25.93
N LYS A 98 -17.27 -21.22 25.26
CA LYS A 98 -17.54 -22.66 25.05
C LYS A 98 -18.71 -22.99 24.12
N GLU A 99 -19.51 -22.02 23.69
CA GLU A 99 -20.51 -22.24 22.64
C GLU A 99 -19.79 -22.60 21.33
N LYS A 100 -20.26 -23.64 20.63
CA LYS A 100 -19.74 -24.03 19.32
C LYS A 100 -20.72 -23.59 18.24
N ARG A 101 -20.22 -22.88 17.21
CA ARG A 101 -21.00 -22.49 16.05
C ARG A 101 -20.30 -22.90 14.75
N CYS A 102 -21.04 -23.47 13.81
CA CYS A 102 -20.50 -23.95 12.53
C CYS A 102 -21.12 -23.23 11.34
N TYR A 103 -20.32 -22.98 10.31
CA TYR A 103 -20.71 -22.21 9.13
C TYR A 103 -20.38 -22.95 7.85
N SER A 104 -21.30 -22.91 6.88
CA SER A 104 -21.07 -23.30 5.49
C SER A 104 -21.58 -22.20 4.57
N ILE A 105 -20.91 -21.98 3.45
CA ILE A 105 -21.24 -20.92 2.50
C ILE A 105 -21.70 -21.53 1.18
N VAL A 106 -22.72 -20.94 0.57
CA VAL A 106 -23.20 -21.24 -0.77
C VAL A 106 -23.15 -19.96 -1.60
N ALA A 107 -22.51 -20.00 -2.77
CA ALA A 107 -22.59 -18.92 -3.75
C ALA A 107 -23.88 -19.08 -4.58
N VAL A 108 -24.54 -17.96 -4.84
CA VAL A 108 -25.81 -17.87 -5.57
C VAL A 108 -25.64 -16.89 -6.72
N TYR A 109 -25.87 -17.36 -7.94
CA TYR A 109 -25.83 -16.54 -9.16
C TYR A 109 -27.12 -16.74 -9.96
N GLY A 110 -28.02 -15.75 -9.88
CA GLY A 110 -29.38 -15.88 -10.41
C GLY A 110 -30.14 -17.01 -9.73
N LYS A 111 -30.54 -18.02 -10.49
CA LYS A 111 -31.23 -19.22 -9.97
C LYS A 111 -30.28 -20.36 -9.58
N ASN A 112 -29.01 -20.27 -9.98
CA ASN A 112 -28.03 -21.33 -9.80
C ASN A 112 -27.30 -21.17 -8.46
N LYS A 113 -26.94 -22.30 -7.85
CA LYS A 113 -26.30 -22.35 -6.53
C LYS A 113 -25.10 -23.27 -6.58
N SER A 114 -24.02 -22.91 -5.90
CA SER A 114 -22.91 -23.81 -5.69
C SER A 114 -23.31 -24.95 -4.74
N LYS A 115 -22.47 -25.99 -4.66
CA LYS A 115 -22.50 -26.87 -3.49
C LYS A 115 -22.15 -26.07 -2.22
N LYS A 116 -22.53 -26.60 -1.05
CA LYS A 116 -22.13 -26.05 0.24
C LYS A 116 -20.62 -26.20 0.42
N SER A 117 -19.97 -25.18 0.96
CA SER A 117 -18.59 -25.33 1.45
C SER A 117 -18.52 -26.34 2.59
N GLU A 118 -17.34 -26.90 2.80
CA GLU A 118 -17.06 -27.67 4.01
C GLU A 118 -17.38 -26.82 5.26
N PRO A 119 -18.00 -27.43 6.29
CA PRO A 119 -18.39 -26.70 7.48
C PRO A 119 -17.17 -26.34 8.33
N LEU A 120 -17.01 -25.05 8.62
CA LEU A 120 -15.98 -24.56 9.54
C LEU A 120 -16.62 -24.14 10.86
N CYS A 121 -16.09 -24.66 11.96
CA CYS A 121 -16.61 -24.38 13.29
C CYS A 121 -15.65 -23.51 14.11
N ILE A 122 -16.24 -22.68 14.96
CA ILE A 122 -15.55 -21.90 15.99
C ILE A 122 -16.16 -22.24 17.35
N VAL A 123 -15.32 -22.21 18.39
CA VAL A 123 -15.76 -22.30 19.78
C VAL A 123 -15.50 -20.96 20.43
N GLY A 124 -16.52 -20.40 21.07
CA GLY A 124 -16.43 -19.12 21.76
C GLY A 124 -15.40 -19.16 22.88
N ARG A 125 -14.66 -18.06 23.01
CA ARG A 125 -13.65 -17.85 24.06
C ARG A 125 -13.97 -16.57 24.82
N GLU A 126 -13.42 -16.44 26.02
CA GLU A 126 -13.44 -15.18 26.75
C GLU A 126 -12.85 -14.05 25.88
N PRO A 127 -13.55 -12.91 25.74
CA PRO A 127 -13.09 -11.81 24.89
C PRO A 127 -11.87 -11.11 25.48
N ILE A 128 -11.04 -10.52 24.61
CA ILE A 128 -9.98 -9.60 25.04
C ILE A 128 -10.64 -8.24 25.27
N GLU A 129 -10.88 -7.89 26.54
CA GLU A 129 -11.53 -6.63 26.94
C GLU A 129 -10.60 -5.42 26.81
N GLU A 130 -9.30 -5.64 27.03
CA GLU A 130 -8.26 -4.63 26.90
C GLU A 130 -8.07 -4.18 25.44
N VAL A 131 -7.66 -2.93 25.26
CA VAL A 131 -7.31 -2.36 23.96
C VAL A 131 -5.91 -1.74 24.01
N PRO A 132 -5.15 -1.74 22.90
CA PRO A 132 -3.85 -1.07 22.86
C PRO A 132 -4.00 0.42 23.18
N ARG A 133 -3.36 0.88 24.25
CA ARG A 133 -3.37 2.30 24.62
C ARG A 133 -2.20 3.01 23.94
N VAL A 134 -2.51 3.97 23.08
CA VAL A 134 -1.48 4.84 22.49
C VAL A 134 -1.05 5.90 23.49
N ILE A 135 0.25 6.01 23.73
CA ILE A 135 0.87 6.98 24.64
C ILE A 135 1.22 8.25 23.88
N LYS A 136 1.84 8.09 22.70
CA LYS A 136 2.39 9.20 21.93
C LYS A 136 2.44 8.84 20.45
N THR A 137 2.31 9.86 19.62
CA THR A 137 2.53 9.77 18.17
C THR A 137 3.60 10.78 17.75
N LEU A 138 4.29 10.47 16.66
CA LEU A 138 5.26 11.35 16.01
C LEU A 138 5.02 11.31 14.50
N GLU A 139 4.88 12.50 13.91
CA GLU A 139 4.77 12.74 12.46
C GLU A 139 6.10 13.34 11.99
N GLY A 140 6.94 12.54 11.37
CA GLY A 140 8.24 12.96 10.83
C GLY A 140 8.26 12.97 9.31
N ASP A 141 9.44 13.26 8.75
CA ASP A 141 9.69 13.22 7.32
C ASP A 141 9.66 11.77 6.79
N GLY A 142 8.63 11.44 6.02
CA GLY A 142 8.41 10.09 5.48
C GLY A 142 8.21 9.04 6.56
N LEU A 143 7.81 9.44 7.77
CA LEU A 143 7.78 8.56 8.94
C LEU A 143 6.62 8.87 9.87
N ILE A 144 5.97 7.79 10.35
CA ILE A 144 5.07 7.83 11.49
C ILE A 144 5.59 6.88 12.57
N LYS A 145 5.61 7.35 13.82
CA LYS A 145 5.85 6.49 14.98
C LYS A 145 4.65 6.58 15.93
N ILE A 146 4.20 5.42 16.40
CA ILE A 146 3.13 5.29 17.41
C ILE A 146 3.72 4.52 18.58
N GLU A 147 3.76 5.16 19.75
CA GLU A 147 4.17 4.54 21.01
C GLU A 147 2.95 3.95 21.71
N ILE A 148 3.05 2.67 22.06
CA ILE A 148 1.99 1.86 22.65
C ILE A 148 2.38 1.56 24.09
N ALA A 149 1.42 1.66 25.01
CA ALA A 149 1.66 1.34 26.41
C ALA A 149 2.16 -0.09 26.59
N PRO A 150 3.04 -0.32 27.58
CA PRO A 150 3.49 -1.66 27.92
C PRO A 150 2.31 -2.60 28.14
N HIS A 151 2.36 -3.75 27.48
CA HIS A 151 1.36 -4.81 27.55
C HIS A 151 2.06 -6.16 27.49
N LYS A 152 1.39 -7.22 27.93
CA LYS A 152 1.92 -8.60 27.91
C LYS A 152 0.86 -9.55 27.38
N ASN A 153 1.31 -10.69 26.82
CA ASN A 153 0.46 -11.82 26.40
C ASN A 153 -0.44 -11.58 25.16
N PHE A 154 -0.27 -10.44 24.49
CA PHE A 154 -1.03 -10.08 23.30
C PHE A 154 -0.10 -9.55 22.22
N LYS A 155 -0.36 -9.94 20.98
CA LYS A 155 0.18 -9.27 19.80
C LYS A 155 -0.65 -8.02 19.49
N VAL A 156 -0.08 -7.06 18.77
CA VAL A 156 -0.83 -5.89 18.28
C VAL A 156 -1.01 -5.99 16.78
N GLU A 157 -2.26 -6.01 16.34
CA GLU A 157 -2.60 -5.87 14.92
C GLU A 157 -2.80 -4.40 14.59
N VAL A 158 -2.05 -3.92 13.60
CA VAL A 158 -2.14 -2.56 13.08
C VAL A 158 -2.76 -2.61 11.70
N PHE A 159 -3.78 -1.79 11.48
CA PHE A 159 -4.45 -1.60 10.18
C PHE A 159 -4.24 -0.16 9.72
N LYS A 160 -4.05 0.05 8.42
CA LYS A 160 -3.76 1.35 7.81
C LYS A 160 -4.75 1.61 6.69
N ASN A 161 -5.52 2.70 6.79
CA ASN A 161 -6.52 3.13 5.80
C ASN A 161 -7.52 2.04 5.37
N GLN A 162 -7.77 1.06 6.24
CA GLN A 162 -8.61 -0.09 5.93
C GLN A 162 -10.02 0.10 6.47
N LYS A 163 -11.00 -0.40 5.72
CA LYS A 163 -12.40 -0.54 6.13
C LYS A 163 -12.70 -2.01 6.43
N GLU A 164 -13.83 -2.25 7.08
CA GLU A 164 -14.29 -3.62 7.32
C GLU A 164 -14.37 -4.44 6.01
N PRO A 165 -14.05 -5.74 6.05
CA PRO A 165 -13.68 -6.52 7.24
C PRO A 165 -12.17 -6.47 7.56
N TYR A 166 -11.85 -6.41 8.85
CA TYR A 166 -10.47 -6.33 9.34
C TYR A 166 -9.80 -7.71 9.45
N VAL A 167 -9.59 -8.35 8.30
CA VAL A 167 -9.09 -9.75 8.21
C VAL A 167 -7.57 -9.82 8.06
N LYS A 168 -6.99 -8.87 7.32
CA LYS A 168 -5.55 -8.81 7.04
C LYS A 168 -4.97 -7.53 7.64
N PRO A 169 -4.18 -7.61 8.71
CA PRO A 169 -3.51 -6.43 9.26
C PRO A 169 -2.41 -5.94 8.32
N TYR A 170 -2.15 -4.63 8.36
CA TYR A 170 -1.00 -4.01 7.70
C TYR A 170 0.31 -4.48 8.35
N ARG A 171 0.34 -4.55 9.69
CA ARG A 171 1.46 -5.12 10.45
C ARG A 171 0.97 -5.84 11.70
N ILE A 172 1.72 -6.85 12.14
CA ILE A 172 1.53 -7.52 13.42
C ILE A 172 2.78 -7.29 14.25
N LEU A 173 2.62 -6.70 15.43
CA LEU A 173 3.70 -6.53 16.41
C LEU A 173 3.68 -7.71 17.38
N ASP A 174 4.86 -8.19 17.75
CA ASP A 174 5.01 -9.26 18.71
C ASP A 174 4.67 -8.81 20.13
N GLU A 175 4.49 -9.80 21.02
CA GLU A 175 4.09 -9.55 22.40
C GLU A 175 5.11 -8.67 23.13
N GLY A 176 4.63 -7.63 23.80
CA GLY A 176 5.48 -6.68 24.53
C GLY A 176 6.08 -5.57 23.68
N SER A 177 5.80 -5.52 22.37
CA SER A 177 6.24 -4.42 21.50
C SER A 177 5.57 -3.11 21.93
N THR A 178 6.36 -2.11 22.32
CA THR A 178 5.84 -0.80 22.76
C THR A 178 5.89 0.26 21.67
N GLU A 179 6.29 -0.09 20.45
CA GLU A 179 6.32 0.86 19.35
C GLU A 179 5.94 0.25 18.00
N PHE A 180 5.35 1.10 17.16
CA PHE A 180 5.11 0.87 15.75
C PHE A 180 5.77 2.01 14.96
N ILE A 181 6.58 1.67 13.95
CA ILE A 181 7.17 2.64 13.03
C ILE A 181 6.72 2.32 11.61
N ASP A 182 6.06 3.27 10.95
CA ASP A 182 5.69 3.21 9.54
C ASP A 182 6.60 4.13 8.73
N LYS A 183 7.33 3.56 7.77
CA LYS A 183 8.21 4.27 6.83
C LYS A 183 7.67 4.24 5.39
N GLU A 184 6.49 3.65 5.19
CA GLU A 184 5.82 3.56 3.89
C GLU A 184 4.73 4.63 3.82
N VAL A 185 5.09 5.86 4.18
CA VAL A 185 4.18 7.00 4.23
C VAL A 185 4.78 8.16 3.45
N GLU A 186 3.90 9.02 2.98
CA GLU A 186 4.24 10.17 2.15
C GLU A 186 3.87 11.43 2.92
N ASN A 187 4.76 12.44 2.90
CA ASN A 187 4.49 13.72 3.54
C ASN A 187 3.26 14.39 2.94
N GLY A 188 2.48 15.06 3.79
CA GLY A 188 1.25 15.76 3.39
C GLY A 188 0.04 14.85 3.14
N LYS A 189 0.20 13.52 3.18
CA LYS A 189 -0.90 12.56 3.03
C LYS A 189 -1.37 12.04 4.38
N SER A 190 -2.67 12.08 4.65
CA SER A 190 -3.25 11.58 5.90
C SER A 190 -3.43 10.06 5.87
N TYR A 191 -3.12 9.43 7.00
CA TYR A 191 -3.25 7.98 7.22
C TYR A 191 -4.01 7.74 8.53
N THR A 192 -5.04 6.90 8.47
CA THR A 192 -5.79 6.44 9.64
C THR A 192 -5.31 5.06 10.06
N TYR A 193 -4.90 4.93 11.32
CA TYR A 193 -4.46 3.70 11.94
C TYR A 193 -5.49 3.20 12.95
N LEU A 194 -5.74 1.89 12.91
CA LEU A 194 -6.56 1.17 13.87
C LEU A 194 -5.70 0.08 14.51
N LEU A 195 -5.70 0.01 15.83
CA LEU A 195 -4.91 -0.95 16.60
C LEU A 195 -5.84 -1.83 17.43
N ARG A 196 -5.57 -3.13 17.49
CA ARG A 196 -6.22 -4.04 18.44
C ARG A 196 -5.26 -5.09 18.96
N PHE A 197 -5.55 -5.64 20.13
CA PHE A 197 -4.85 -6.82 20.62
C PHE A 197 -5.34 -8.09 19.92
N SER A 198 -4.46 -9.08 19.79
CA SER A 198 -4.84 -10.41 19.29
C SER A 198 -4.06 -11.55 19.95
N LYS A 199 -4.72 -12.71 20.01
CA LYS A 199 -4.15 -13.97 20.49
C LYS A 199 -4.63 -15.12 19.61
N GLY A 200 -3.89 -15.39 18.54
CA GLY A 200 -4.26 -16.37 17.51
C GLY A 200 -5.56 -15.96 16.81
N LYS A 201 -6.59 -16.82 16.88
CA LYS A 201 -7.92 -16.58 16.28
C LYS A 201 -8.83 -15.67 17.12
N LEU A 202 -8.42 -15.26 18.31
CA LEU A 202 -9.17 -14.33 19.16
C LEU A 202 -8.62 -12.91 18.96
N LYS A 203 -9.48 -11.99 18.56
CA LYS A 203 -9.16 -10.58 18.31
C LYS A 203 -9.90 -9.71 19.31
N GLY A 204 -9.25 -8.68 19.85
CA GLY A 204 -9.88 -7.70 20.75
C GLY A 204 -10.68 -6.65 19.99
N ARG A 205 -11.18 -5.67 20.74
CA ARG A 205 -11.73 -4.43 20.15
C ARG A 205 -10.62 -3.55 19.59
N PHE A 206 -10.99 -2.69 18.66
CA PHE A 206 -10.12 -1.59 18.25
C PHE A 206 -10.01 -0.56 19.37
N ALA A 207 -8.80 -0.02 19.54
CA ALA A 207 -8.61 1.27 20.17
C ALA A 207 -9.20 2.39 19.28
N GLU A 208 -9.29 3.60 19.83
CA GLU A 208 -9.71 4.77 19.05
C GLU A 208 -8.84 4.93 17.79
N PRO A 209 -9.44 5.22 16.62
CA PRO A 209 -8.71 5.47 15.40
C PRO A 209 -7.82 6.70 15.53
N ILE A 210 -6.62 6.62 14.96
CA ILE A 210 -5.65 7.71 14.98
C ILE A 210 -5.36 8.13 13.55
N THR A 211 -5.57 9.41 13.24
CA THR A 211 -5.25 9.96 11.92
C THR A 211 -4.01 10.84 12.02
N LEU A 212 -3.00 10.55 11.20
CA LEU A 212 -1.69 11.20 11.20
C LEU A 212 -1.31 11.61 9.78
N THR A 213 -0.64 12.74 9.64
CA THR A 213 -0.16 13.31 8.38
C THR A 213 1.33 13.60 8.55
N PRO A 214 2.24 12.74 8.03
CA PRO A 214 3.68 12.98 8.07
C PRO A 214 4.00 14.33 7.43
N LYS A 215 5.04 14.99 7.93
CA LYS A 215 5.45 16.31 7.46
C LYS A 215 6.92 16.27 7.14
N ASP A 216 7.25 16.90 6.02
CA ASP A 216 8.63 17.16 5.69
C ASP A 216 9.18 18.22 6.64
N THR A 217 10.08 17.81 7.50
CA THR A 217 10.75 18.68 8.47
C THR A 217 12.23 18.83 8.16
N LEU A 218 12.73 18.22 7.09
CA LEU A 218 14.15 18.21 6.76
C LEU A 218 14.44 19.38 5.81
N PRO A 219 15.25 20.37 6.22
CA PRO A 219 15.58 21.45 5.31
C PRO A 219 16.42 20.96 4.12
N PRO A 220 16.29 21.61 2.95
CA PRO A 220 17.12 21.28 1.80
C PRO A 220 18.59 21.63 2.07
N GLU A 221 19.48 20.96 1.34
CA GLU A 221 20.88 21.37 1.28
C GLU A 221 21.00 22.76 0.63
N PRO A 222 21.99 23.57 1.03
CA PRO A 222 22.17 24.89 0.43
C PRO A 222 22.60 24.82 -1.04
N PRO A 223 22.38 25.88 -1.83
CA PRO A 223 22.94 26.00 -3.17
C PRO A 223 24.47 26.04 -3.15
N GLY A 224 25.08 25.56 -4.24
CA GLY A 224 26.53 25.52 -4.41
C GLY A 224 27.10 26.80 -5.02
N ASN A 225 28.35 27.12 -4.68
CA ASN A 225 29.18 28.15 -5.34
C ASN A 225 28.45 29.44 -5.77
N PRO A 226 27.75 30.14 -4.86
CA PRO A 226 27.10 31.39 -5.23
C PRO A 226 28.13 32.49 -5.51
N LEU A 227 27.98 33.20 -6.62
CA LEU A 227 28.82 34.30 -7.07
C LEU A 227 27.97 35.56 -7.28
N LEU A 228 28.43 36.69 -6.75
CA LEU A 228 27.87 38.02 -6.97
C LEU A 228 28.83 38.83 -7.83
N ILE A 229 28.48 39.01 -9.10
CA ILE A 229 29.28 39.77 -10.06
C ILE A 229 28.78 41.22 -10.06
N LYS A 230 29.67 42.18 -9.75
CA LYS A 230 29.35 43.61 -9.72
C LYS A 230 29.68 44.28 -11.07
N GLY A 231 28.68 44.90 -11.67
CA GLY A 231 28.80 45.78 -12.84
C GLY A 231 27.78 46.92 -12.76
N GLU A 232 27.30 47.44 -13.90
CA GLU A 232 26.19 48.43 -13.92
C GLU A 232 24.91 47.91 -13.22
N LYS A 233 24.72 46.59 -13.26
CA LYS A 233 23.76 45.83 -12.44
C LYS A 233 24.50 44.69 -11.77
N CYS A 234 24.00 44.23 -10.63
CA CYS A 234 24.57 43.08 -9.95
C CYS A 234 23.93 41.78 -10.44
N LEU A 235 24.73 40.81 -10.85
CA LEU A 235 24.27 39.46 -11.22
C LEU A 235 24.67 38.48 -10.12
N LEU A 236 23.67 37.90 -9.47
CA LEU A 236 23.84 36.76 -8.57
C LEU A 236 23.62 35.48 -9.37
N VAL A 237 24.56 34.52 -9.31
CA VAL A 237 24.46 33.21 -9.95
C VAL A 237 24.92 32.13 -8.98
N TRP A 238 24.36 30.93 -9.05
CA TRP A 238 24.72 29.82 -8.16
C TRP A 238 24.50 28.47 -8.84
N GLU A 239 25.05 27.42 -8.24
CA GLU A 239 24.74 26.04 -8.59
C GLU A 239 23.48 25.57 -7.85
N PRO A 240 22.63 24.74 -8.49
CA PRO A 240 21.45 24.18 -7.85
C PRO A 240 21.74 23.50 -6.50
N SER A 241 20.72 23.41 -5.65
CA SER A 241 20.82 22.62 -4.43
C SER A 241 20.80 21.13 -4.83
N PRO A 242 21.61 20.27 -4.18
CA PRO A 242 21.54 18.83 -4.39
C PRO A 242 20.20 18.19 -3.95
N SER A 243 19.45 18.87 -3.07
CA SER A 243 18.17 18.38 -2.57
C SER A 243 17.11 18.34 -3.68
N LYS A 244 16.58 17.13 -3.94
CA LYS A 244 15.64 16.83 -5.05
C LYS A 244 14.27 17.51 -4.93
N ASP A 245 13.93 17.98 -3.75
CA ASP A 245 12.70 18.67 -3.40
C ASP A 245 12.85 20.20 -3.36
N THR A 246 14.02 20.74 -3.69
CA THR A 246 14.19 22.19 -3.87
C THR A 246 13.29 22.70 -5.00
N VAL A 247 12.48 23.71 -4.72
CA VAL A 247 11.56 24.32 -5.70
C VAL A 247 11.83 25.81 -5.94
N ALA A 248 12.54 26.46 -5.03
CA ALA A 248 12.87 27.87 -5.16
C ALA A 248 14.15 28.22 -4.37
N TYR A 249 14.61 29.44 -4.57
CA TYR A 249 15.66 30.10 -3.82
C TYR A 249 15.11 31.39 -3.22
N LEU A 250 15.48 31.65 -1.98
CA LEU A 250 15.21 32.89 -1.27
C LEU A 250 16.52 33.68 -1.20
N ILE A 251 16.50 34.91 -1.69
CA ILE A 251 17.61 35.85 -1.68
C ILE A 251 17.25 36.93 -0.67
N GLU A 252 18.00 37.01 0.42
CA GLU A 252 17.86 38.06 1.42
C GLU A 252 18.99 39.06 1.25
N THR A 253 18.63 40.33 1.12
CA THR A 253 19.57 41.46 1.07
C THR A 253 19.36 42.35 2.29
N ASP A 254 20.26 43.30 2.51
CA ASP A 254 20.12 44.34 3.52
C ASP A 254 18.81 45.15 3.42
N LYS A 255 18.20 45.23 2.23
CA LYS A 255 16.99 46.03 2.00
C LYS A 255 15.71 45.19 1.82
N ARG A 256 15.80 44.02 1.16
CA ARG A 256 14.64 43.28 0.63
C ARG A 256 14.88 41.77 0.53
N LYS A 257 13.78 41.01 0.45
CA LYS A 257 13.77 39.57 0.16
C LYS A 257 13.19 39.32 -1.23
N PHE A 258 13.80 38.41 -1.97
CA PHE A 258 13.36 38.00 -3.30
C PHE A 258 13.24 36.48 -3.37
N LYS A 259 12.25 35.97 -4.09
CA LYS A 259 12.08 34.53 -4.32
C LYS A 259 12.13 34.26 -5.82
N THR A 260 12.91 33.26 -6.23
CA THR A 260 13.05 32.86 -7.63
C THR A 260 13.19 31.34 -7.75
N SER A 261 12.81 30.77 -8.90
CA SER A 261 13.04 29.36 -9.22
C SER A 261 14.25 29.14 -10.13
N GLY A 262 14.83 30.21 -10.68
CA GLY A 262 16.04 30.16 -11.49
C GLY A 262 17.29 30.04 -10.64
N ILE A 263 18.43 29.82 -11.29
CA ILE A 263 19.77 29.74 -10.67
C ILE A 263 20.58 31.03 -10.81
N TYR A 264 19.90 32.11 -11.20
CA TYR A 264 20.47 33.44 -11.29
C TYR A 264 19.40 34.48 -10.97
N PHE A 265 19.84 35.65 -10.53
CA PHE A 265 18.97 36.78 -10.23
C PHE A 265 19.72 38.10 -10.44
N THR A 266 19.08 39.06 -11.10
CA THR A 266 19.67 40.37 -11.37
C THR A 266 19.12 41.41 -10.41
N LEU A 267 20.01 42.14 -9.75
CA LEU A 267 19.73 43.23 -8.84
C LEU A 267 20.07 44.56 -9.52
N THR A 268 19.14 45.52 -9.46
CA THR A 268 19.34 46.86 -10.03
C THR A 268 20.35 47.69 -9.26
N GLU A 269 20.49 47.44 -7.96
CA GLU A 269 21.51 48.03 -7.10
C GLU A 269 22.28 46.90 -6.42
N CYS A 270 23.60 47.02 -6.35
CA CYS A 270 24.44 46.05 -5.68
C CYS A 270 24.29 46.17 -4.15
N PRO A 271 23.71 45.16 -3.47
CA PRO A 271 23.54 45.18 -2.02
C PRO A 271 24.88 44.98 -1.31
N LYS A 272 24.96 45.43 -0.05
CA LYS A 272 26.16 45.23 0.79
C LYS A 272 26.27 43.79 1.29
N GLU A 273 25.13 43.20 1.62
CA GLU A 273 25.04 41.84 2.13
C GLU A 273 23.98 41.07 1.35
N VAL A 274 24.31 39.82 1.02
CA VAL A 274 23.41 38.88 0.36
C VAL A 274 23.54 37.54 1.05
N GLU A 275 22.40 36.96 1.41
CA GLU A 275 22.30 35.58 1.83
C GLU A 275 21.36 34.83 0.89
N LEU A 276 21.80 33.65 0.47
CA LEU A 276 21.07 32.79 -0.43
C LEU A 276 20.67 31.51 0.31
N PHE A 277 19.39 31.14 0.18
CA PHE A 277 18.80 29.95 0.77
C PHE A 277 18.14 29.12 -0.32
N ALA A 278 18.23 27.79 -0.24
CA ALA A 278 17.35 26.89 -0.96
C ALA A 278 16.03 26.72 -0.19
N VAL A 279 14.92 26.58 -0.91
CA VAL A 279 13.58 26.38 -0.37
C VAL A 279 13.00 25.10 -0.96
N ASP A 280 12.62 24.16 -0.11
CA ASP A 280 12.00 22.91 -0.54
C ASP A 280 10.49 23.04 -0.78
N LYS A 281 9.85 21.93 -1.20
CA LYS A 281 8.39 21.83 -1.42
C LYS A 281 7.56 22.11 -0.17
N ALA A 282 8.10 21.82 1.01
CA ALA A 282 7.43 22.02 2.30
C ALA A 282 7.64 23.43 2.88
N GLY A 283 8.52 24.22 2.25
CA GLY A 283 8.86 25.57 2.65
C GLY A 283 9.99 25.65 3.67
N ASN A 284 10.72 24.57 3.94
CA ASN A 284 11.90 24.64 4.80
C ASN A 284 13.04 25.36 4.06
N LEU A 285 13.86 26.08 4.83
CA LEU A 285 14.98 26.85 4.31
C LEU A 285 16.28 26.13 4.63
N SER A 286 17.17 26.01 3.64
CA SER A 286 18.53 25.56 3.90
C SER A 286 19.24 26.49 4.90
N ARG A 287 20.42 26.09 5.37
CA ARG A 287 21.36 27.06 5.95
C ARG A 287 21.70 28.16 4.93
N PRO A 288 21.94 29.42 5.36
CA PRO A 288 22.34 30.50 4.46
C PRO A 288 23.70 30.24 3.83
N VAL A 289 23.89 30.70 2.60
CA VAL A 289 25.20 30.83 1.95
C VAL A 289 25.40 32.25 1.46
N LYS A 290 26.60 32.80 1.71
CA LYS A 290 26.98 34.12 1.22
C LYS A 290 27.72 33.97 -0.11
N PRO A 291 27.40 34.77 -1.14
CA PRO A 291 28.09 34.72 -2.41
C PRO A 291 29.52 35.26 -2.28
N GLU A 292 30.44 34.66 -3.03
CA GLU A 292 31.73 35.29 -3.30
C GLU A 292 31.52 36.48 -4.24
N VAL A 293 32.19 37.59 -3.94
CA VAL A 293 31.99 38.85 -4.67
C VAL A 293 33.11 39.03 -5.69
N ILE A 294 32.73 39.23 -6.95
CA ILE A 294 33.63 39.47 -8.07
C ILE A 294 33.36 40.88 -8.60
N ASP A 295 34.36 41.75 -8.55
CA ASP A 295 34.29 43.09 -9.12
C ASP A 295 34.81 43.07 -10.58
N GLU A 296 34.07 43.68 -11.51
CA GLU A 296 34.54 43.91 -12.89
C GLU A 296 35.62 45.02 -12.92
N GLU A 297 36.74 44.84 -12.22
CA GLU A 297 37.92 45.70 -12.40
C GLU A 297 38.91 45.03 -13.37
N GLY A 298 38.85 45.45 -14.65
CA GLY A 298 40.05 45.72 -15.43
C GLY A 298 40.57 44.65 -16.41
N SER A 299 39.76 44.15 -17.36
CA SER A 299 40.32 43.68 -18.65
C SER A 299 40.44 44.85 -19.61
N GLY A 300 41.39 45.75 -19.34
CA GLY A 300 41.47 47.05 -20.01
C GLY A 300 42.85 47.68 -20.06
N SER A 301 43.93 46.91 -20.20
CA SER A 301 45.18 47.40 -20.82
C SER A 301 46.21 46.28 -20.96
N ASN A 302 46.58 45.95 -22.21
CA ASN A 302 47.83 45.37 -22.74
C ASN A 302 47.45 44.42 -23.90
N GLY A 303 47.68 44.72 -25.18
CA GLY A 303 48.52 45.73 -25.79
C GLY A 303 48.21 45.88 -27.28
N LYS A 304 48.67 47.01 -27.81
CA LYS A 304 48.89 47.27 -29.23
C LYS A 304 49.90 46.29 -29.82
#